data_AF-A0A537LY14-F1
#
_entry.id   AF-A0A537LY14-F1
#
_cell.length_a   1.000
_cell.length_b   1.000
_cell.length_c   1.000
_cell.angle_alpha   90.00
_cell.angle_beta   90.00
_cell.angle_gamma   90.00
#
_symmetry.space_group_name_H-M   'P 1'
#
loop_
_entity.id
_entity.type
_entity.pdbx_description
1 polymer ?
#
loop_
_entity_poly.entity_id
_entity_poly.type
_entity_poly.pdbx_seq_one_letter_code
_entity_poly.pdbx_strand_id
1 'polypeptide(L)'
;MRETTPSQFEPRTRKVRILATLGPASNTPEMIRRLAESGADAFRVNMSHGTHEDHAKLIETIRGLEKELDRPTTILADLQGPKLRVGKFEGGGADLKKGQTFVL
;
A
#
# COMPACT_ATOMS: atom_id res chain seq x y z
N MET A 1 12.04 5.57 32.95
CA MET A 1 13.06 5.78 31.91
C MET A 1 12.98 4.57 31.00
N ARG A 2 12.49 4.68 29.75
CA ARG A 2 12.44 3.52 28.86
C ARG A 2 13.82 3.39 28.22
N GLU A 3 14.53 2.31 28.53
CA GLU A 3 15.77 1.94 27.86
C GLU A 3 15.47 1.77 26.37
N THR A 4 16.03 2.64 25.55
CA THR A 4 16.01 2.48 24.11
C THR A 4 17.11 1.50 23.76
N THR A 5 16.75 0.23 23.58
CA THR A 5 17.63 -0.75 22.94
C THR A 5 18.16 -0.15 21.64
N PRO A 6 19.49 -0.08 21.42
CA PRO A 6 20.03 0.40 20.16
C PRO A 6 19.43 -0.42 19.01
N SER A 7 18.92 0.25 17.98
CA SER A 7 18.44 -0.43 16.79
C SER A 7 19.58 -1.28 16.22
N GLN A 8 19.36 -2.60 16.08
CA GLN A 8 20.35 -3.53 15.51
C GLN A 8 20.61 -3.29 14.01
N PHE A 9 19.99 -2.25 13.42
CA PHE A 9 20.08 -1.93 12.00
C PHE A 9 21.06 -0.82 11.77
N GLU A 10 21.95 -1.06 10.81
CA GLU A 10 22.71 -0.01 10.16
C GLU A 10 21.75 1.12 9.74
N PRO A 11 21.99 2.36 10.21
CA PRO A 11 21.18 3.49 9.83
C PRO A 11 21.13 3.57 8.31
N ARG A 12 19.92 3.75 7.76
CA ARG A 12 19.75 3.87 6.31
C ARG A 12 20.70 4.94 5.78
N THR A 13 21.55 4.55 4.83
CA THR A 13 22.51 5.46 4.19
C THR A 13 21.83 6.62 3.48
N ARG A 14 20.58 6.43 3.05
CA ARG A 14 19.72 7.45 2.46
C ARG A 14 18.79 8.11 3.48
N LYS A 15 18.65 9.42 3.35
CA LYS A 15 17.69 10.24 4.13
C LYS A 15 16.23 10.01 3.68
N VAL A 16 16.03 9.69 2.40
CA VAL A 16 14.70 9.52 1.78
C VAL A 16 14.11 8.15 2.14
N ARG A 17 12.80 8.14 2.48
CA ARG A 17 12.04 6.91 2.71
C ARG A 17 11.31 6.46 1.44
N ILE A 18 11.24 5.16 1.22
CA ILE A 18 10.52 4.53 0.11
C ILE A 18 9.22 3.94 0.64
N LEU A 19 8.10 4.43 0.13
CA LEU A 19 6.75 3.90 0.39
C LEU A 19 6.31 3.06 -0.82
N ALA A 20 6.12 1.75 -0.61
CA ALA A 20 5.65 0.84 -1.64
C ALA A 20 4.15 0.57 -1.47
N THR A 21 3.36 0.72 -2.55
CA THR A 21 1.93 0.36 -2.52
C THR A 21 1.78 -1.13 -2.77
N LEU A 22 1.10 -1.83 -1.86
CA LEU A 22 0.81 -3.25 -2.01
C LEU A 22 -0.48 -3.43 -2.79
N GLY A 23 -0.46 -4.36 -3.74
CA GLY A 23 -1.60 -4.71 -4.59
C GLY A 23 -1.53 -6.17 -5.02
N PRO A 24 -2.37 -6.61 -5.98
CA PRO A 24 -2.45 -8.01 -6.39
C PRO A 24 -1.12 -8.61 -6.87
N ALA A 25 -0.23 -7.79 -7.43
CA ALA A 25 1.09 -8.24 -7.88
C ALA A 25 2.15 -8.27 -6.77
N SER A 26 1.84 -7.76 -5.58
CA SER A 26 2.82 -7.50 -4.51
C SER A 26 2.32 -7.85 -3.11
N ASN A 27 1.23 -8.62 -2.98
CA ASN A 27 0.63 -8.97 -1.70
C ASN A 27 1.09 -10.33 -1.13
N THR A 28 2.02 -11.04 -1.78
CA THR A 28 2.54 -12.31 -1.25
C THR A 28 3.69 -12.07 -0.27
N PRO A 29 3.86 -12.94 0.75
CA PRO A 29 4.96 -12.82 1.71
C PRO A 29 6.35 -12.74 1.06
N GLU A 30 6.58 -13.53 0.01
CA GLU A 30 7.86 -13.58 -0.70
C GLU A 30 8.15 -12.26 -1.42
N MET A 31 7.12 -11.66 -2.02
CA MET A 31 7.28 -10.39 -2.71
C MET A 31 7.46 -9.24 -1.73
N ILE A 32 6.72 -9.24 -0.61
CA ILE A 32 6.87 -8.22 0.44
C ILE A 32 8.28 -8.28 1.05
N ARG A 33 8.82 -9.49 1.28
CA ARG A 33 10.21 -9.67 1.69
C ARG A 33 11.17 -9.06 0.68
N ARG A 34 11.05 -9.42 -0.60
CA ARG A 34 11.92 -8.87 -1.66
C ARG A 34 11.87 -7.36 -1.71
N LEU A 35 10.69 -6.75 -1.56
CA LEU A 35 10.53 -5.30 -1.50
C LEU A 35 11.22 -4.70 -0.27
N ALA A 36 11.08 -5.31 0.90
CA ALA A 36 11.73 -4.87 2.14
C ALA A 36 13.26 -4.91 2.01
N GLU A 37 13.81 -6.03 1.53
CA GLU A 37 15.25 -6.25 1.31
C GLU A 37 15.80 -5.30 0.22
N SER A 38 15.00 -5.00 -0.81
CA SER A 38 15.35 -4.03 -1.86
C SER A 38 15.29 -2.57 -1.38
N GLY A 39 14.77 -2.32 -0.17
CA GLY A 39 14.82 -1.01 0.47
C GLY A 39 13.47 -0.33 0.70
N ALA A 40 12.33 -1.00 0.54
CA ALA A 40 11.06 -0.44 1.01
C ALA A 40 11.14 -0.16 2.53
N ASP A 41 10.68 1.02 2.96
CA ASP A 41 10.67 1.42 4.37
C ASP A 41 9.26 1.43 4.96
N ALA A 42 8.28 1.59 4.09
CA ALA A 42 6.88 1.65 4.43
C ALA A 42 6.05 0.95 3.36
N PHE A 43 4.95 0.34 3.79
CA PHE A 43 3.98 -0.29 2.91
C PHE A 43 2.64 0.43 3.01
N ARG A 44 2.13 0.90 1.87
CA ARG A 44 0.80 1.49 1.74
C ARG A 44 -0.21 0.38 1.46
N VAL A 45 -1.17 0.23 2.36
CA VAL A 45 -2.36 -0.61 2.21
C VAL A 45 -3.50 0.29 1.75
N ASN A 46 -3.89 0.15 0.50
CA ASN A 46 -4.95 0.94 -0.10
C ASN A 46 -6.33 0.34 0.25
N MET A 47 -7.09 1.05 1.09
CA MET A 47 -8.41 0.61 1.57
C MET A 47 -9.54 0.81 0.55
N SER A 48 -9.25 1.34 -0.64
CA SER A 48 -10.26 1.53 -1.68
C SER A 48 -10.60 0.25 -2.46
N HIS A 49 -9.84 -0.82 -2.25
CA HIS A 49 -9.96 -2.13 -2.91
C HIS A 49 -9.69 -3.26 -1.91
N GLY A 50 -10.31 -4.42 -2.09
CA GLY A 50 -10.14 -5.57 -1.20
C GLY A 50 -11.11 -5.57 -0.02
N THR A 51 -11.08 -6.66 0.75
CA THR A 51 -11.89 -6.81 1.97
C THR A 51 -11.07 -6.49 3.22
N HIS A 52 -11.74 -6.24 4.34
CA HIS A 52 -11.07 -6.07 5.64
C HIS A 52 -10.23 -7.30 6.01
N GLU A 53 -10.69 -8.50 5.65
CA GLU A 53 -9.97 -9.76 5.88
C GLU A 53 -8.68 -9.84 5.07
N ASP A 54 -8.72 -9.41 3.80
CA ASP A 54 -7.51 -9.36 2.95
C ASP A 54 -6.49 -8.37 3.52
N HIS A 55 -6.95 -7.21 3.99
CA HIS A 55 -6.09 -6.22 4.62
C HIS A 55 -5.50 -6.73 5.94
N ALA A 56 -6.28 -7.45 6.75
CA ALA A 56 -5.80 -8.04 8.00
C ALA A 56 -4.67 -9.05 7.74
N LYS A 57 -4.88 -9.99 6.81
CA LYS A 57 -3.85 -10.97 6.40
C LYS A 57 -2.59 -10.29 5.88
N LEU A 58 -2.75 -9.21 5.11
CA LEU A 58 -1.62 -8.45 4.59
C LEU A 58 -0.83 -7.76 5.71
N ILE A 59 -1.52 -7.17 6.69
CA ILE A 59 -0.91 -6.54 7.86
C ILE A 59 -0.18 -7.59 8.71
N GLU A 60 -0.80 -8.73 8.97
CA GLU A 60 -0.17 -9.86 9.68
C GLU A 60 1.09 -10.33 8.98
N THR A 61 1.05 -10.46 7.65
CA THR A 61 2.22 -10.83 6.84
C THR A 61 3.36 -9.83 7.02
N ILE A 62 3.07 -8.52 6.93
CA ILE A 62 4.09 -7.47 7.13
C ILE A 62 4.66 -7.53 8.55
N ARG A 63 3.82 -7.76 9.57
CA ARG A 63 4.27 -7.88 10.97
C ARG A 63 5.06 -9.17 11.25
N GLY A 64 4.75 -10.27 10.56
CA GLY A 64 5.55 -11.48 10.58
C GLY A 64 6.95 -11.22 10.02
N LEU A 65 7.02 -10.61 8.83
CA LEU A 65 8.28 -10.25 8.19
C LEU A 65 9.09 -9.23 8.98
N GLU A 66 8.45 -8.28 9.66
CA GLU A 66 9.12 -7.33 10.57
C GLU A 66 9.85 -8.06 11.70
N LYS A 67 9.25 -9.11 12.28
CA LYS A 67 9.90 -9.92 13.33
C LYS A 67 11.04 -10.76 12.77
N GLU A 68 10.88 -11.32 11.58
CA GLU A 68 11.88 -12.18 10.95
C GLU A 68 13.09 -11.39 10.45
N LEU A 69 12.86 -10.20 9.91
CA LEU A 69 13.91 -9.29 9.43
C LEU A 69 14.48 -8.40 10.53
N ASP A 70 13.89 -8.45 11.74
CA ASP A 70 14.08 -7.57 12.90
C ASP A 70 13.95 -6.05 12.57
N ARG A 71 13.56 -5.69 11.35
CA ARG A 71 13.58 -4.32 10.83
C ARG A 71 12.24 -3.61 11.01
N PRO A 72 12.17 -2.50 11.78
CA PRO A 72 10.94 -1.74 11.94
C PRO A 72 10.35 -1.31 10.60
N THR A 73 9.09 -1.68 10.36
CA THR A 73 8.40 -1.45 9.10
C THR A 73 7.12 -0.64 9.31
N THR A 74 6.99 0.48 8.59
CA THR A 74 5.81 1.33 8.69
C THR A 74 4.68 0.80 7.82
N ILE A 75 3.47 0.72 8.35
CA ILE A 75 2.26 0.39 7.59
C ILE A 75 1.42 1.66 7.51
N LEU A 76 1.09 2.08 6.29
CA LEU A 76 0.23 3.23 6.02
C LEU A 76 -1.12 2.73 5.51
N ALA A 77 -2.17 2.90 6.31
CA ALA A 77 -3.54 2.70 5.87
C ALA A 77 -4.01 3.94 5.09
N ASP A 78 -4.26 3.77 3.80
CA ASP A 78 -4.74 4.83 2.92
C ASP A 78 -6.25 4.73 2.70
N LEU A 79 -6.98 5.71 3.21
CA LEU A 79 -8.43 5.75 3.17
C LEU A 79 -8.92 6.22 1.80
N GLN A 80 -10.02 5.66 1.32
CA GLN A 80 -10.55 5.93 -0.02
C GLN A 80 -10.93 7.42 -0.25
N GLY A 81 -11.37 8.12 0.80
CA GLY A 81 -11.91 9.48 0.69
C GLY A 81 -13.23 9.55 -0.10
N PRO A 82 -13.78 10.75 -0.33
CA PRO A 82 -14.98 10.94 -1.14
C PRO A 82 -14.70 10.57 -2.62
N LYS A 83 -15.41 9.58 -3.14
CA LYS A 83 -15.21 9.01 -4.48
C LYS A 83 -16.20 9.61 -5.48
N LEU A 84 -15.88 10.76 -6.06
CA LEU A 84 -16.62 11.32 -7.19
C LEU A 84 -16.24 10.56 -8.47
N ARG A 85 -17.12 9.66 -8.91
CA ARG A 85 -16.99 8.93 -10.18
C ARG A 85 -18.32 8.93 -10.91
N VAL A 86 -18.25 9.00 -12.23
CA VAL A 86 -19.40 8.70 -13.09
C VAL A 86 -19.80 7.24 -12.92
N GLY A 87 -21.09 6.95 -13.09
CA GLY A 87 -21.64 5.61 -12.96
C GLY A 87 -21.17 4.64 -14.05
N LYS A 88 -21.78 3.46 -14.10
CA LYS A 88 -21.56 2.52 -15.20
C LYS A 88 -22.33 3.01 -16.42
N PHE A 89 -21.69 3.01 -17.57
CA PHE A 89 -22.34 3.27 -18.86
C PHE A 89 -22.71 1.95 -19.54
N GLU A 90 -23.82 1.94 -20.25
CA GLU A 90 -24.12 0.87 -21.20
C GLU A 90 -23.03 0.83 -22.29
N GLY A 91 -22.55 -0.36 -22.65
CA GLY A 91 -21.43 -0.51 -23.59
C GLY A 91 -20.04 -0.17 -23.01
N GLY A 92 -19.93 0.14 -21.71
CA GLY A 92 -18.66 0.34 -21.01
C GLY A 92 -18.11 1.77 -21.03
N GLY A 93 -18.69 2.67 -21.82
CA GLY A 93 -18.31 4.08 -21.89
C GLY A 93 -19.20 4.89 -22.84
N ALA A 94 -18.98 6.20 -22.90
CA ALA A 94 -19.63 7.09 -23.85
C ALA A 94 -18.58 7.93 -24.58
N ASP A 95 -18.62 7.94 -25.92
CA ASP A 95 -17.77 8.77 -26.75
C ASP A 95 -18.40 10.16 -26.92
N LEU A 96 -17.66 11.20 -26.55
CA LEU A 96 -18.13 12.59 -26.62
C LEU A 96 -17.42 13.34 -27.74
N LYS A 97 -18.19 14.02 -28.59
CA LYS A 97 -17.68 14.95 -29.62
C LYS A 97 -17.71 16.39 -29.10
N LYS A 98 -16.80 17.22 -29.62
CA LYS A 98 -16.75 18.65 -29.27
C LYS A 98 -18.11 19.32 -29.56
N GLY A 99 -18.69 19.96 -28.55
CA GLY A 99 -19.99 20.65 -28.65
C GLY A 99 -21.21 19.75 -28.41
N GLN A 100 -21.02 18.45 -28.13
CA GLN A 100 -22.12 17.54 -27.79
C GLN A 100 -22.65 17.83 -26.39
N THR A 101 -23.95 18.09 -26.28
CA THR A 101 -24.64 18.11 -24.99
C THR A 101 -24.69 16.69 -24.44
N PHE A 102 -24.23 16.52 -23.20
CA PHE A 102 -24.22 15.24 -22.50
C PHE A 102 -24.73 15.43 -21.07
N VAL A 103 -25.63 14.55 -20.63
CA VAL A 103 -26.22 14.58 -19.29
C VAL A 103 -25.84 13.26 -18.61
N LEU A 104 -25.28 13.37 -17.40
CA LEU A 104 -24.91 12.24 -16.53
C LEU A 104 -26.10 11.78 -15.70
#